data_AF-A0A9W8IMF0-F1
#
_entry.id   AF-A0A9W8IMF0-F1
#
_cell.length_a   1.000
_cell.length_b   1.000
_cell.length_c   1.000
_cell.angle_alpha   90.00
_cell.angle_beta   90.00
_cell.angle_gamma   90.00
#
_symmetry.space_group_name_H-M   'P 1'
#
loop_
_entity.id
_entity.type
_entity.pdbx_description
1 polymer ?
#
loop_
_entity_poly.entity_id
_entity_poly.type
_entity_poly.pdbx_seq_one_letter_code
_entity_poly.pdbx_strand_id
1 'polypeptide(L)' 'MKLMHPFLIGGAVTLYAFSKIQNTMCEAEVYANDPKNPKYAEIQARKHKAEGH' A
#
# COMPACT_ATOMS: atom_id res chain seq x y z
N MET A 1 -25.20 -19.16 8.23
CA MET A 1 -23.77 -18.90 7.91
C MET A 1 -23.31 -19.44 6.54
N LYS A 2 -23.71 -20.64 6.09
CA LYS A 2 -23.20 -21.27 4.84
C LYS A 2 -23.32 -20.44 3.54
N LEU A 3 -24.37 -19.65 3.36
CA LEU A 3 -24.57 -18.82 2.16
C LEU A 3 -23.62 -17.61 2.08
N MET A 4 -23.14 -17.09 3.21
CA MET A 4 -22.27 -15.91 3.27
C MET A 4 -20.79 -16.23 3.08
N HIS A 5 -20.39 -17.49 3.23
CA HIS A 5 -19.00 -17.92 3.10
C HIS A 5 -18.33 -17.51 1.78
N PRO A 6 -18.94 -17.71 0.59
CA PRO A 6 -18.33 -17.28 -0.66
C PRO A 6 -18.12 -15.77 -0.74
N PHE A 7 -19.03 -14.96 -0.16
CA PHE A 7 -18.88 -13.51 -0.12
C PHE A 7 -17.78 -13.07 0.85
N LEU A 8 -17.66 -13.73 2.00
CA LEU A 8 -16.58 -13.44 2.96
C LEU A 8 -15.21 -13.83 2.39
N ILE A 9 -15.12 -15.00 1.76
CA ILE A 9 -13.88 -15.46 1.11
C ILE A 9 -13.53 -14.54 -0.05
N GLY A 10 -14.49 -14.26 -0.94
CA GLY A 10 -14.29 -13.33 -2.05
C GLY A 10 -13.87 -11.94 -1.57
N GLY A 11 -14.55 -11.41 -0.55
CA GLY A 11 -14.22 -10.13 0.06
C GLY A 11 -12.81 -10.10 0.66
N ALA A 12 -12.40 -11.15 1.36
CA ALA A 12 -11.04 -11.25 1.90
C ALA A 12 -9.97 -11.29 0.79
N VAL A 13 -10.23 -12.03 -0.29
CA VAL A 13 -9.33 -12.09 -1.46
C VAL A 13 -9.22 -10.72 -2.13
N THR A 14 -10.36 -10.06 -2.40
CA THR A 14 -10.38 -8.72 -2.98
C THR A 14 -9.66 -7.71 -2.10
N LEU A 15 -9.94 -7.72 -0.78
CA LEU A 15 -9.28 -6.83 0.17
C LEU A 15 -7.77 -7.01 0.15
N TYR A 16 -7.29 -8.26 0.17
CA TYR A 16 -5.86 -8.54 0.13
C TYR A 16 -5.22 -8.07 -1.19
N ALA A 17 -5.86 -8.34 -2.32
CA ALA A 17 -5.37 -7.93 -3.63
C ALA A 17 -5.26 -6.40 -3.72
N PHE A 18 -6.31 -5.67 -3.34
CA PHE A 18 -6.30 -4.21 -3.38
C PHE A 18 -5.36 -3.60 -2.35
N SER A 19 -5.23 -4.20 -1.16
CA SER A 19 -4.26 -3.76 -0.16
C SER A 19 -2.83 -3.81 -0.70
N LYS A 20 -2.48 -4.85 -1.47
CA LYS A 20 -1.17 -4.94 -2.13
C LYS A 20 -1.00 -3.87 -3.21
N ILE A 21 -2.01 -3.69 -4.07
CA ILE A 21 -1.97 -2.69 -5.14
C ILE A 21 -1.81 -1.28 -4.55
N GLN A 22 -2.61 -0.92 -3.56
CA GLN A 22 -2.53 0.39 -2.89
C GLN A 22 -1.16 0.62 -2.26
N ASN A 23 -0.59 -0.41 -1.61
CA ASN A 23 0.75 -0.32 -1.04
C ASN A 23 1.85 -0.08 -2.07
N THR A 24 1.73 -0.64 -3.28
CA THR A 24 2.66 -0.39 -4.38
C THR A 24 2.47 1.00 -4.97
N MET A 25 1.21 1.43 -5.14
CA MET A 25 0.89 2.76 -5.67
C MET A 25 1.42 3.89 -4.79
N CYS A 26 1.44 3.70 -3.47
CA CYS A 26 2.05 4.65 -2.54
C CYS A 26 3.55 4.88 -2.79
N GLU A 27 4.25 3.97 -3.47
CA GLU A 27 5.67 4.12 -3.78
C GLU A 27 5.91 4.75 -5.16
N ALA A 28 4.87 4.96 -5.97
CA ALA A 28 5.00 5.63 -7.26
C ALA A 28 5.42 7.09 -7.07
N GLU A 29 6.24 7.61 -7.99
CA GLU A 29 6.86 8.93 -7.89
C GLU A 29 5.84 10.07 -7.67
N VAL A 30 4.67 9.97 -8.31
CA VAL A 30 3.57 10.94 -8.20
C VAL A 30 3.06 11.08 -6.76
N TYR A 31 3.12 10.01 -5.96
CA TYR A 31 2.61 9.96 -4.59
C TYR A 31 3.73 9.91 -3.53
N ALA A 32 4.96 9.59 -3.93
CA ALA A 32 6.10 9.39 -3.04
C ALA A 32 6.47 10.62 -2.20
N ASN A 33 6.13 11.81 -2.67
CA ASN A 33 6.43 13.08 -2.00
C ASN A 33 5.20 13.73 -1.35
N ASP A 34 4.02 13.11 -1.40
CA ASP A 34 2.83 13.63 -0.71
C ASP A 34 2.94 13.32 0.80
N PRO A 35 2.93 14.31 1.71
CA PRO A 35 3.00 14.09 3.16
C PRO A 35 1.80 13.32 3.73
N LYS A 36 0.68 13.24 3.01
CA LYS A 36 -0.49 12.44 3.39
C LYS A 36 -0.33 10.96 3.03
N ASN A 37 0.67 10.62 2.23
CA ASN A 37 0.96 9.23 1.90
C ASN A 37 1.35 8.48 3.18
N PRO A 38 0.67 7.38 3.52
CA PRO A 38 0.96 6.62 4.73
C PRO A 38 2.40 6.09 4.77
N LYS A 39 3.06 5.94 3.61
CA LYS A 39 4.47 5.52 3.50
C LYS A 39 5.46 6.69 3.40
N TYR A 40 5.02 7.93 3.52
CA TYR A 40 5.86 9.11 3.31
C TYR A 40 7.16 9.06 4.14
N ALA A 41 7.07 8.82 5.45
CA ALA A 41 8.22 8.78 6.34
C ALA A 41 9.25 7.71 5.94
N GLU A 42 8.79 6.51 5.57
CA GLU A 42 9.66 5.41 5.11
C GLU A 42 10.33 5.75 3.77
N ILE A 43 9.58 6.32 2.84
CA ILE A 43 10.07 6.70 1.52
C ILE A 43 11.15 7.79 1.65
N GLN A 44 10.91 8.84 2.44
CA GLN A 44 11.90 9.90 2.65
C GLN A 44 13.14 9.37 3.37
N ALA A 45 12.98 8.52 4.39
CA ALA A 45 14.11 7.89 5.08
C ALA A 45 14.98 7.05 4.12
N ARG A 46 14.37 6.35 3.15
CA ARG A 46 15.13 5.62 2.11
C ARG A 46 15.85 6.56 1.15
N LYS A 47 15.20 7.66 0.72
CA LYS A 47 15.82 8.68 -0.15
C LYS A 47 17.03 9.33 0.51
N HIS A 48 16.90 9.81 1.75
CA HIS A 48 18.01 10.40 2.49
C HIS A 48 19.19 9.43 2.69
N LYS A 49 18.92 8.13 2.91
CA LYS A 49 19.99 7.12 2.99
C LYS A 49 20.69 6.89 1.64
N ALA A 50 19.96 6.95 0.53
CA ALA A 50 20.52 6.81 -0.80
C ALA A 50 21.33 8.03 -1.24
N GLU A 51 20.97 9.22 -0.75
CA GLU A 51 21.63 10.50 -1.04
C GLU A 51 22.87 10.75 -0.14
N GLY A 52 23.01 10.02 0.96
CA GLY A 52 24.08 10.19 1.95
C GLY A 52 25.43 9.54 1.60
N HIS A 53 25.82 9.52 0.32
CA HIS A 53 27.15 9.13 -0.14
C HIS A 53 28.09 10.34 -0.26
#